data_AF-A0A6P6FU40-F1
#
_entry.id   AF-A0A6P6FU40-F1
#
_cell.length_a   1.000
_cell.length_b   1.000
_cell.length_c   1.000
_cell.angle_alpha   90.00
_cell.angle_beta   90.00
_cell.angle_gamma   90.00
#
_symmetry.space_group_name_H-M   'P 1'
#
loop_
_entity.id
_entity.type
_entity.pdbx_description
1 polymer ?
#
loop_
_entity_poly.entity_id
_entity_poly.type
_entity_poly.pdbx_seq_one_letter_code
_entity_poly.pdbx_strand_id
1 'polypeptide(L)'
;MSLDSSRSASSTGQKSKRSFNSISSNPSSSSNNKKHKKNTYQKTLGAVADQFYNILHKHCKKVQAVSCDEAFLDVTDLEGEDPELLALTIRKEIFESTGCTASAGIAGNMLLSRLATRTAKPDGQCYIPPKKTLF
;
A
#
# COMPACT_ATOMS: atom_id res chain seq x y z
N MET A 1 53.97 -9.25 12.56
CA MET A 1 54.05 -7.79 12.33
C MET A 1 54.08 -7.60 10.81
N SER A 2 53.12 -7.01 10.11
CA SER A 2 51.85 -6.38 10.46
C SER A 2 50.94 -6.44 9.22
N LEU A 3 49.64 -6.54 9.46
CA LEU A 3 48.56 -6.38 8.49
C LEU A 3 48.41 -4.89 8.11
N ASP A 4 48.11 -4.58 6.84
CA ASP A 4 46.97 -3.74 6.39
C ASP A 4 46.97 -3.75 4.84
N SER A 5 45.99 -4.29 4.10
CA SER A 5 44.59 -3.86 3.92
C SER A 5 44.42 -2.40 3.48
N SER A 6 44.10 -2.19 2.20
CA SER A 6 43.17 -1.14 1.72
C SER A 6 43.12 -1.07 0.19
N ARG A 7 42.25 -1.91 -0.41
CA ARG A 7 41.66 -1.60 -1.73
C ARG A 7 40.22 -1.17 -1.45
N SER A 8 40.00 0.13 -1.39
CA SER A 8 38.69 0.76 -1.20
C SER A 8 37.87 0.64 -2.48
N ALA A 9 36.97 -0.35 -2.52
CA ALA A 9 35.92 -0.45 -3.53
C ALA A 9 34.67 0.32 -3.06
N SER A 10 34.33 1.35 -3.83
CA SER A 10 33.00 1.90 -4.12
C SER A 10 31.77 1.27 -3.42
N SER A 11 30.93 2.11 -2.79
CA SER A 11 29.54 2.27 -3.23
C SER A 11 28.88 3.49 -2.56
N THR A 12 28.68 4.52 -3.37
CA THR A 12 27.66 5.55 -3.18
C THR A 12 26.28 4.89 -3.04
N GLY A 13 25.84 4.70 -1.80
CA GLY A 13 24.49 4.24 -1.47
C GLY A 13 23.69 5.35 -0.81
N GLN A 14 23.32 6.39 -1.57
CA GLN A 14 22.28 7.32 -1.12
C GLN A 14 20.98 6.52 -0.97
N LYS A 15 20.62 6.21 0.27
CA LYS A 15 19.41 5.45 0.62
C LYS A 15 18.18 6.29 0.26
N SER A 16 17.67 6.06 -0.95
CA SER A 16 16.41 6.60 -1.46
C SER A 16 15.31 6.37 -0.42
N LYS A 17 14.67 7.45 0.02
CA LYS A 17 13.60 7.47 1.03
C LYS A 17 12.33 6.82 0.46
N ARG A 18 12.30 5.49 0.38
CA ARG A 18 11.16 4.77 -0.21
C ARG A 18 9.99 4.72 0.73
N SER A 19 8.84 5.24 0.34
CA SER A 19 7.60 5.11 1.12
C SER A 19 6.63 4.21 0.35
N PHE A 20 6.18 3.12 0.98
CA PHE A 20 5.28 2.15 0.37
C PHE A 20 3.92 2.18 1.03
N ASN A 21 2.85 2.28 0.22
CA ASN A 21 1.47 2.14 0.69
C ASN A 21 0.91 0.77 0.27
N SER A 22 0.50 -0.06 1.24
CA SER A 22 -0.16 -1.35 0.98
C SER A 22 -1.65 -1.27 1.31
N ILE A 23 -2.50 -1.37 0.29
CA ILE A 23 -3.95 -1.19 0.39
C ILE A 23 -4.66 -2.54 0.18
N SER A 24 -5.65 -2.90 1.02
CA SER A 24 -6.47 -4.12 0.89
C SER A 24 -7.96 -3.79 1.10
N SER A 25 -8.82 -4.16 0.14
CA SER A 25 -10.27 -3.85 0.16
C SER A 25 -11.15 -5.03 0.58
N ASN A 26 -12.17 -4.81 1.43
CA ASN A 26 -13.13 -5.84 1.85
C ASN A 26 -14.60 -5.45 1.56
N PRO A 27 -15.49 -6.41 1.24
CA PRO A 27 -16.92 -6.15 1.08
C PRO A 27 -17.57 -5.73 2.41
N SER A 28 -18.48 -4.75 2.36
CA SER A 28 -19.22 -4.29 3.54
C SER A 28 -20.21 -5.35 4.05
N SER A 29 -20.17 -5.63 5.35
CA SER A 29 -20.99 -6.63 6.03
C SER A 29 -22.47 -6.19 6.08
N SER A 30 -23.32 -6.74 5.20
CA SER A 30 -24.78 -6.64 5.37
C SER A 30 -25.50 -7.94 4.93
N SER A 31 -26.12 -8.58 5.94
CA SER A 31 -27.23 -9.55 5.95
C SER A 31 -27.27 -10.80 5.05
N ASN A 32 -27.29 -11.94 5.75
CA ASN A 32 -27.92 -13.25 5.50
C ASN A 32 -28.72 -13.46 4.19
N ASN A 33 -28.20 -14.28 3.26
CA ASN A 33 -28.92 -15.44 2.75
C ASN A 33 -28.03 -16.40 1.92
N LYS A 34 -27.87 -17.64 2.40
CA LYS A 34 -27.07 -18.71 1.77
C LYS A 34 -27.96 -19.47 0.76
N LYS A 35 -27.42 -19.76 -0.44
CA LYS A 35 -27.61 -21.00 -1.26
C LYS A 35 -27.96 -20.88 -2.76
N HIS A 36 -28.17 -19.70 -3.35
CA HIS A 36 -28.50 -19.60 -4.80
C HIS A 36 -27.60 -18.66 -5.63
N LYS A 37 -26.34 -18.48 -5.22
CA LYS A 37 -25.57 -17.29 -5.61
C LYS A 37 -24.09 -17.60 -5.87
N LYS A 38 -23.78 -18.70 -6.57
CA LYS A 38 -22.39 -19.04 -6.92
C LYS A 38 -21.93 -18.52 -8.29
N ASN A 39 -22.86 -18.24 -9.23
CA ASN A 39 -22.49 -17.91 -10.62
C ASN A 39 -22.57 -16.42 -11.00
N THR A 40 -23.01 -15.53 -10.10
CA THR A 40 -23.11 -14.07 -10.37
C THR A 40 -22.00 -13.25 -9.69
N TYR A 41 -21.27 -13.83 -8.73
CA TYR A 41 -20.28 -13.11 -7.90
C TYR A 41 -18.92 -12.95 -8.57
N GLN A 42 -18.58 -13.86 -9.48
CA GLN A 42 -17.32 -13.79 -10.22
C GLN A 42 -17.32 -12.67 -11.28
N LYS A 43 -18.51 -12.25 -11.75
CA LYS A 43 -18.66 -11.25 -12.82
C LYS A 43 -18.46 -9.80 -12.34
N THR A 44 -18.51 -9.56 -11.03
CA THR A 44 -18.33 -8.23 -10.42
C THR A 44 -16.94 -8.02 -9.82
N LEU A 45 -16.22 -9.08 -9.45
CA LEU A 45 -14.91 -8.96 -8.79
C LEU A 45 -13.85 -8.30 -9.70
N GLY A 46 -13.85 -8.66 -10.99
CA GLY A 46 -12.95 -8.04 -11.99
C GLY A 46 -13.22 -6.54 -12.16
N ALA A 47 -14.48 -6.15 -12.29
CA ALA A 47 -14.86 -4.74 -12.44
C ALA A 47 -14.47 -3.89 -11.20
N VAL A 48 -14.62 -4.45 -9.99
CA VAL A 48 -14.20 -3.77 -8.75
C VAL A 48 -12.66 -3.70 -8.66
N ALA A 49 -11.95 -4.75 -9.06
CA ALA A 49 -10.49 -4.74 -9.12
C ALA A 49 -9.99 -3.68 -10.12
N ASP A 50 -10.61 -3.57 -11.30
CA ASP A 50 -10.26 -2.55 -12.28
C ASP A 50 -10.47 -1.13 -11.73
N GLN A 51 -11.59 -0.88 -11.05
CA GLN A 51 -11.84 0.40 -10.37
C GLN A 51 -10.80 0.70 -9.30
N PHE A 52 -10.46 -0.30 -8.47
CA PHE A 52 -9.41 -0.19 -7.47
C PHE A 52 -8.08 0.24 -8.09
N TYR A 53 -7.59 -0.47 -9.11
CA TYR A 53 -6.34 -0.13 -9.78
C TYR A 53 -6.38 1.22 -10.50
N ASN A 54 -7.50 1.59 -11.11
CA ASN A 54 -7.67 2.89 -11.75
C ASN A 54 -7.49 4.06 -10.75
N ILE A 55 -8.01 3.91 -9.53
CA ILE A 55 -7.84 4.90 -8.46
C ILE A 55 -6.38 4.96 -8.03
N LEU A 56 -5.72 3.82 -7.85
CA LEU A 56 -4.30 3.80 -7.48
C LEU A 56 -3.42 4.50 -8.52
N HIS A 57 -3.67 4.24 -9.80
CA HIS A 57 -2.93 4.85 -10.91
C HIS A 57 -3.19 6.36 -11.08
N LYS A 58 -4.33 6.87 -10.59
CA LYS A 58 -4.64 8.30 -10.55
C LYS A 58 -3.76 9.04 -9.54
N HIS A 59 -3.47 8.40 -8.40
CA HIS A 59 -2.69 9.00 -7.30
C HIS A 59 -1.20 8.70 -7.36
N CYS A 60 -0.79 7.59 -7.96
CA CYS A 60 0.61 7.22 -8.06
C CYS A 60 0.95 6.56 -9.39
N LYS A 61 2.09 6.95 -9.98
CA LYS A 61 2.61 6.34 -11.22
C LYS A 61 3.25 4.98 -10.98
N LYS A 62 3.86 4.78 -9.80
CA LYS A 62 4.60 3.57 -9.44
C LYS A 62 3.73 2.65 -8.59
N VAL A 63 2.83 1.93 -9.25
CA VAL A 63 1.97 0.91 -8.62
C VAL A 63 2.51 -0.48 -8.94
N GLN A 64 2.67 -1.32 -7.91
CA GLN A 64 3.02 -2.72 -8.04
C GLN A 64 1.84 -3.57 -7.55
N ALA A 65 1.18 -4.26 -8.47
CA ALA A 65 0.11 -5.19 -8.19
C ALA A 65 0.60 -6.40 -7.36
N VAL A 66 -0.19 -6.80 -6.36
CA VAL A 66 0.06 -8.01 -5.53
C VAL A 66 -1.06 -9.04 -5.73
N SER A 67 -2.32 -8.59 -5.65
CA SER A 67 -3.53 -9.39 -5.89
C SER A 67 -4.61 -8.51 -6.53
N CYS A 68 -5.84 -9.00 -6.70
CA CYS A 68 -6.94 -8.18 -7.24
C CYS A 68 -7.35 -7.02 -6.33
N ASP A 69 -7.09 -7.13 -5.03
CA ASP A 69 -7.46 -6.17 -3.99
C ASP A 69 -6.24 -5.62 -3.23
N GLU A 70 -5.01 -6.07 -3.55
CA GLU A 70 -3.77 -5.63 -2.92
C GLU A 70 -2.77 -5.07 -3.91
N ALA A 71 -2.17 -3.92 -3.56
CA ALA A 71 -1.11 -3.29 -4.32
C ALA A 71 -0.17 -2.50 -3.42
N PHE A 72 1.06 -2.30 -3.90
CA PHE A 72 2.04 -1.39 -3.33
C PHE A 72 2.17 -0.12 -4.17
N LEU A 73 2.18 1.04 -3.53
CA LEU A 73 2.45 2.32 -4.19
C LEU A 73 3.79 2.85 -3.69
N ASP A 74 4.71 3.16 -4.59
CA ASP A 74 5.95 3.88 -4.26
C ASP A 74 5.69 5.38 -4.35
N VAL A 75 5.56 6.02 -3.19
CA VAL A 75 5.24 7.45 -3.05
C VAL A 75 6.48 8.32 -2.82
N THR A 76 7.68 7.79 -3.10
CA THR A 76 8.96 8.52 -2.93
C THR A 76 9.02 9.81 -3.73
N ASP A 77 8.47 9.78 -4.95
CA ASP A 77 8.59 10.90 -5.91
C ASP A 77 7.48 11.95 -5.72
N LEU A 78 6.54 11.72 -4.80
CA LEU A 78 5.49 12.67 -4.46
C LEU A 78 6.06 13.67 -3.44
N GLU A 79 6.93 14.55 -3.93
CA GLU A 79 7.54 15.61 -3.12
C GLU A 79 6.47 16.58 -2.61
N GLY A 80 6.22 16.57 -1.30
CA GLY A 80 5.37 17.56 -0.61
C GLY A 80 3.99 17.05 -0.18
N GLU A 81 3.57 15.85 -0.58
CA GLU A 81 2.33 15.26 -0.07
C GLU A 81 2.57 14.49 1.23
N ASP A 82 1.72 14.74 2.23
CA ASP A 82 1.70 13.94 3.44
C ASP A 82 1.23 12.52 3.09
N PRO A 83 2.06 11.48 3.28
CA PRO A 83 1.69 10.11 2.91
C PRO A 83 0.47 9.60 3.67
N GLU A 84 0.21 10.11 4.88
CA GLU A 84 -1.01 9.78 5.62
C GLU A 84 -2.26 10.37 4.97
N LEU A 85 -2.17 11.62 4.50
CA LEU A 85 -3.27 12.28 3.80
C LEU A 85 -3.54 11.64 2.43
N LEU A 86 -2.49 11.23 1.72
CA LEU A 86 -2.61 10.49 0.47
C LEU A 86 -3.33 9.15 0.70
N ALA A 87 -2.91 8.39 1.71
CA ALA A 87 -3.57 7.13 2.06
C ALA A 87 -5.04 7.33 2.45
N LEU A 88 -5.35 8.39 3.21
CA LEU A 88 -6.72 8.73 3.58
C LEU A 88 -7.58 9.04 2.35
N THR A 89 -7.05 9.86 1.43
CA THR A 89 -7.71 10.25 0.18
C THR A 89 -8.02 9.03 -0.67
N ILE A 90 -7.02 8.16 -0.89
CA ILE A 90 -7.20 6.94 -1.68
C ILE A 90 -8.25 6.02 -1.04
N ARG A 91 -8.21 5.81 0.28
CA ARG A 91 -9.17 4.96 0.98
C ARG A 91 -10.61 5.48 0.85
N LYS A 92 -10.81 6.79 0.98
CA LYS A 92 -12.13 7.43 0.79
C LYS A 92 -12.62 7.25 -0.64
N GLU A 93 -11.78 7.50 -1.64
CA GLU A 93 -12.16 7.37 -3.05
C GLU A 93 -12.48 5.91 -3.42
N ILE A 94 -11.75 4.93 -2.87
CA ILE A 94 -12.09 3.51 -3.02
C ILE A 94 -13.46 3.21 -2.42
N PHE A 95 -13.76 3.73 -1.22
CA PHE A 95 -15.06 3.51 -0.58
C PHE A 95 -16.22 4.15 -1.38
N GLU A 96 -16.03 5.38 -1.85
CA GLU A 96 -17.05 6.11 -2.64
C GLU A 96 -17.33 5.47 -4.00
N SER A 97 -16.30 4.92 -4.65
CA SER A 97 -16.43 4.31 -5.98
C SER A 97 -16.89 2.85 -5.95
N THR A 98 -16.40 2.05 -5.00
CA THR A 98 -16.61 0.60 -4.96
C THR A 98 -17.55 0.14 -3.84
N GLY A 99 -17.82 0.99 -2.84
CA GLY A 99 -18.54 0.61 -1.61
C GLY A 99 -17.75 -0.33 -0.67
N CYS A 100 -16.48 -0.60 -0.96
CA CYS A 100 -15.60 -1.46 -0.18
C CYS A 100 -14.70 -0.62 0.73
N THR A 101 -14.52 -1.05 1.99
CA THR A 101 -13.56 -0.40 2.88
C THR A 101 -12.15 -0.88 2.57
N ALA A 102 -11.17 0.00 2.70
CA ALA A 102 -9.78 -0.30 2.41
C ALA A 102 -8.90 0.01 3.62
N SER A 103 -7.91 -0.83 3.92
CA SER A 103 -6.90 -0.54 4.96
C SER A 103 -5.55 -0.24 4.33
N ALA A 104 -4.83 0.75 4.85
CA ALA A 104 -3.56 1.22 4.30
C ALA A 104 -2.41 1.12 5.31
N GLY A 105 -1.21 0.76 4.84
CA GLY A 105 0.00 0.73 5.67
C GLY A 105 1.11 1.48 4.99
N ILE A 106 1.69 2.46 5.69
CA ILE A 106 2.70 3.39 5.16
C ILE A 106 3.99 3.17 5.93
N ALA A 107 5.09 2.91 5.22
CA ALA A 107 6.40 2.79 5.86
C ALA A 107 7.57 2.99 4.88
N GLY A 108 8.77 3.14 5.45
CA GLY A 108 10.03 3.31 4.72
C GLY A 108 10.50 2.11 3.86
N ASN A 109 9.77 0.99 3.86
CA ASN A 109 10.03 -0.18 3.02
C ASN A 109 8.77 -1.08 2.91
N MET A 110 8.76 -2.00 1.93
CA MET A 110 7.62 -2.88 1.64
C MET A 110 7.26 -3.85 2.77
N LEU A 111 8.26 -4.30 3.56
CA LEU A 111 8.02 -5.26 4.65
C LEU A 111 7.29 -4.59 5.82
N LEU A 112 7.77 -3.40 6.22
CA LEU A 112 7.14 -2.60 7.26
C LEU A 112 5.77 -2.08 6.83
N SER A 113 5.59 -1.71 5.56
CA SER A 113 4.28 -1.23 5.10
C SER A 113 3.23 -2.33 5.17
N ARG A 114 3.58 -3.57 4.80
CA ARG A 114 2.70 -4.73 5.00
C ARG A 114 2.36 -4.98 6.47
N LEU A 115 3.35 -4.87 7.36
CA LEU A 115 3.11 -5.02 8.80
C LEU A 115 2.17 -3.93 9.32
N ALA A 116 2.37 -2.69 8.90
CA ALA A 116 1.48 -1.56 9.20
C ALA A 116 0.05 -1.83 8.70
N THR A 117 -0.13 -2.35 7.49
CA THR A 117 -1.46 -2.70 6.96
C THR A 117 -2.15 -3.75 7.81
N ARG A 118 -1.42 -4.73 8.36
CA ARG A 118 -1.99 -5.74 9.26
C ARG A 118 -2.52 -5.12 10.55
N THR A 119 -1.80 -4.15 11.11
CA THR A 119 -2.22 -3.39 12.31
C THR A 119 -3.35 -2.42 12.00
N ALA A 120 -3.41 -1.89 10.77
CA ALA A 120 -4.42 -0.95 10.32
C ALA A 120 -5.78 -1.59 10.02
N LYS A 121 -5.87 -2.92 9.90
CA LYS A 121 -7.13 -3.63 9.66
C LYS A 121 -7.96 -3.71 10.95
N PRO A 122 -9.30 -3.57 10.89
CA PRO A 122 -10.12 -3.24 9.71
C PRO A 122 -10.30 -1.73 9.48
N ASP A 123 -10.48 -1.33 8.22
CA ASP A 123 -10.79 0.05 7.78
C ASP A 123 -9.98 1.16 8.49
N GLY A 124 -8.66 0.98 8.56
CA GLY A 124 -7.75 1.95 9.15
C GLY A 124 -6.54 2.25 8.28
N GLN A 125 -5.70 3.14 8.77
CA GLN A 125 -4.37 3.37 8.22
C GLN A 125 -3.34 3.41 9.35
N CYS A 126 -2.13 2.94 9.07
CA CYS A 126 -1.03 2.98 10.02
C CYS A 126 0.23 3.50 9.33
N TYR A 127 0.84 4.54 9.92
CA TYR A 127 2.12 5.06 9.47
C TYR A 127 3.23 4.65 10.44
N ILE A 128 4.25 3.99 9.90
CA ILE A 128 5.50 3.71 10.60
C ILE A 128 6.53 4.73 10.13
N PRO A 129 6.82 5.76 10.96
CA PRO A 129 7.81 6.77 10.59
C PRO A 129 9.19 6.12 10.44
N PRO A 130 10.03 6.59 9.50
CA PRO A 130 11.39 6.11 9.38
C PRO A 130 12.11 6.37 10.69
N LYS A 131 12.74 5.32 11.25
CA LYS A 131 13.54 5.43 12.47
C LYS A 131 14.61 6.50 12.21
N LYS A 132 14.54 7.63 12.93
CA LYS A 132 15.63 8.64 12.92
C LYS A 132 16.86 7.97 13.50
N THR A 133 17.76 7.50 12.65
CA THR A 133 19.11 7.18 13.10
C THR A 133 19.80 8.51 13.35
N LEU A 134 19.86 8.92 14.61
CA LEU A 134 20.77 9.97 15.04
C LEU A 134 22.18 9.39 14.90
N PHE A 135 22.96 9.93 13.97
CA PHE A 135 24.41 9.77 13.92
C PHE A 135 25.03 11.09 14.36
#